data_AF-A0A951FWH5-F1
#
_entry.id   AF-A0A951FWH5-F1
#
_cell.length_a   1.000
_cell.length_b   1.000
_cell.length_c   1.000
_cell.angle_alpha   90.00
_cell.angle_beta   90.00
_cell.angle_gamma   90.00
#
_symmetry.space_group_name_H-M   'P 1'
#
loop_
_entity.id
_entity.type
_entity.pdbx_description
1 polymer ?
#
loop_
_entity_poly.entity_id
_entity_poly.type
_entity_poly.pdbx_seq_one_letter_code
_entity_poly.pdbx_strand_id
1 'polypeptide(L)'
;MAKYAVALDQGTTSSRAMVFNHEGQVEAVSQKEHEQIYPKPGWVEHDPKEIWDRCQEVIDEAVEKAGASKDDIAALGITNQRETAVVWDRNTGEPVMNAIVWQDTRTDKLVDELSADGGQNRFQSKVGLPLATYFSAPKVRWILDNVDGAREKAENGDLIFGNIDTWCLWNLTGGTDGGLHITDVTNASRTMLMDLQKLAWDEEIAKTIGVPMSMLPEIKASSEVYGEVKSGSLTGVQIAGDLGDQQAATFGQACFDTGDAKNTYGTGNFMLLNTSTEAVESKSGLLTTVCYKIGDQDAVYALEGSIAITGALVQWLRDNLKMIKAAPEVEELAQSV
;
A
#
# COMPACT_ATOMS: atom_id res chain seq x y z
N MET A 1 -28.64 -7.81 -12.98
CA MET A 1 -27.28 -8.41 -13.03
C MET A 1 -26.32 -7.27 -12.82
N ALA A 2 -25.33 -7.47 -11.94
CA ALA A 2 -24.28 -6.49 -11.75
C ALA A 2 -23.55 -6.25 -13.07
N LYS A 3 -23.23 -4.98 -13.36
CA LYS A 3 -22.65 -4.51 -14.62
C LYS A 3 -21.22 -4.01 -14.44
N TYR A 4 -20.89 -3.58 -13.23
CA TYR A 4 -19.67 -2.85 -12.96
C TYR A 4 -18.88 -3.43 -11.78
N ALA A 5 -17.58 -3.20 -11.78
CA ALA A 5 -16.74 -3.29 -10.60
C ALA A 5 -16.24 -1.89 -10.22
N VAL A 6 -16.04 -1.63 -8.93
CA VAL A 6 -15.42 -0.39 -8.46
C VAL A 6 -14.01 -0.71 -7.97
N ALA A 7 -13.04 0.11 -8.34
CA ALA A 7 -11.70 0.07 -7.77
C ALA A 7 -11.45 1.35 -6.97
N LEU A 8 -11.05 1.22 -5.70
CA LEU A 8 -10.47 2.29 -4.90
C LEU A 8 -8.94 2.21 -5.01
N ASP A 9 -8.32 3.26 -5.53
CA ASP A 9 -6.87 3.43 -5.59
C ASP A 9 -6.44 4.58 -4.68
N GLN A 10 -5.93 4.22 -3.49
CA GLN A 10 -5.36 5.18 -2.54
C GLN A 10 -3.88 5.39 -2.86
N GLY A 11 -3.58 6.39 -3.69
CA GLY A 11 -2.21 6.73 -4.07
C GLY A 11 -1.51 7.64 -3.05
N THR A 12 -0.23 7.93 -3.29
CA THR A 12 0.57 8.81 -2.40
C THR A 12 0.12 10.27 -2.42
N THR A 13 -0.35 10.79 -3.55
CA THR A 13 -0.74 12.21 -3.69
C THR A 13 -2.25 12.41 -3.75
N SER A 14 -3.00 11.37 -4.11
CA SER A 14 -4.44 11.45 -4.30
C SER A 14 -5.11 10.10 -4.11
N SER A 15 -6.37 10.13 -3.67
CA SER A 15 -7.27 8.98 -3.71
C SER A 15 -8.10 9.02 -4.99
N ARG A 16 -8.35 7.86 -5.60
CA ARG A 16 -9.12 7.71 -6.84
C ARG A 16 -10.12 6.58 -6.70
N ALA A 17 -11.31 6.75 -7.26
CA ALA A 17 -12.21 5.63 -7.52
C ALA A 17 -12.55 5.57 -9.00
N MET A 18 -12.59 4.35 -9.53
CA MET A 18 -12.88 4.08 -10.93
C MET A 18 -13.97 3.02 -11.02
N VAL A 19 -14.95 3.24 -11.90
CA VAL A 19 -16.00 2.27 -12.22
C VAL A 19 -15.66 1.61 -13.55
N PHE A 20 -15.55 0.29 -13.56
CA PHE A 20 -15.20 -0.50 -14.73
C PHE A 20 -16.36 -1.36 -15.19
N ASN A 21 -16.58 -1.43 -16.51
CA ASN A 21 -17.49 -2.42 -17.10
C ASN A 21 -16.80 -3.79 -17.28
N HIS A 22 -17.56 -4.79 -17.75
CA HIS A 22 -17.05 -6.14 -17.98
C HIS A 22 -15.90 -6.22 -19.01
N GLU A 23 -15.83 -5.26 -19.93
CA GLU A 23 -14.78 -5.17 -20.95
C GLU A 23 -13.49 -4.49 -20.41
N GLY A 24 -13.49 -4.09 -19.13
CA GLY A 24 -12.38 -3.37 -18.51
C GLY A 24 -12.30 -1.89 -18.89
N GLN A 25 -13.34 -1.34 -19.51
CA GLN A 25 -13.39 0.08 -19.86
C GLN A 25 -13.81 0.91 -18.64
N VAL A 26 -13.22 2.10 -18.55
CA VAL A 26 -13.49 3.06 -17.48
C VAL A 26 -14.76 3.85 -17.82
N GLU A 27 -15.83 3.60 -17.05
CA GLU A 27 -17.13 4.28 -17.22
C GLU A 27 -17.18 5.59 -16.45
N ALA A 28 -16.53 5.65 -15.28
CA ALA A 28 -16.43 6.86 -14.47
C ALA A 28 -15.15 6.87 -13.64
N VAL A 29 -14.67 8.09 -13.35
CA VAL A 29 -13.54 8.35 -12.46
C VAL A 29 -13.86 9.52 -11.53
N SER A 30 -13.50 9.38 -10.27
CA SER A 30 -13.28 10.53 -9.39
C SER A 30 -11.92 10.47 -8.72
N GLN A 31 -11.34 11.64 -8.47
CA GLN A 31 -9.99 11.80 -7.93
C GLN A 31 -9.93 13.03 -7.04
N LYS A 32 -9.31 12.90 -5.88
CA LYS A 32 -9.04 14.02 -4.96
C LYS A 32 -7.67 13.89 -4.32
N GLU A 33 -6.96 15.01 -4.24
CA GLU A 33 -5.68 15.11 -3.54
C GLU A 33 -5.90 15.13 -2.02
N HIS A 34 -4.88 14.72 -1.27
CA HIS A 34 -4.76 14.89 0.18
C HIS A 34 -3.43 15.54 0.53
N GLU A 35 -3.37 16.20 1.68
CA GLU A 35 -2.23 17.00 2.08
C GLU A 35 -0.96 16.14 2.25
N GLN A 36 0.14 16.65 1.70
CA GLN A 36 1.48 16.08 1.92
C GLN A 36 2.12 16.83 3.09
N ILE A 37 2.21 16.19 4.26
CA ILE A 37 2.65 16.84 5.49
C ILE A 37 4.15 16.60 5.66
N TYR A 38 4.93 17.69 5.77
CA TYR A 38 6.38 17.66 5.93
C TYR A 38 6.82 18.35 7.23
N PRO A 39 6.73 17.68 8.40
CA PRO A 39 7.05 18.33 9.69
C PRO A 39 8.50 18.82 9.78
N LYS A 40 9.42 18.15 9.06
CA LYS A 40 10.85 18.47 8.97
C LYS A 40 11.47 17.75 7.75
N PRO A 41 12.68 18.14 7.32
CA PRO A 41 13.34 17.49 6.18
C PRO A 41 13.46 15.97 6.35
N GLY A 42 13.11 15.22 5.29
CA GLY A 42 13.10 13.76 5.28
C GLY A 42 11.88 13.13 5.95
N TRP A 43 11.00 13.92 6.58
CA TRP A 43 9.78 13.42 7.21
C TRP A 43 8.59 13.67 6.29
N VAL A 44 7.80 12.62 6.05
CA VAL A 44 6.64 12.63 5.17
C VAL A 44 5.49 11.93 5.88
N GLU A 45 4.40 12.65 6.08
CA GLU A 45 3.22 12.21 6.81
C GLU A 45 1.95 12.48 6.01
N HIS A 46 0.91 11.68 6.26
CA HIS A 46 -0.45 11.96 5.81
C HIS A 46 -1.42 11.87 6.99
N ASP A 47 -2.49 12.67 6.97
CA ASP A 47 -3.60 12.52 7.91
C ASP A 47 -4.46 11.30 7.51
N PRO A 48 -4.54 10.23 8.33
CA PRO A 48 -5.34 9.04 8.01
C PRO A 48 -6.84 9.34 7.87
N LYS A 49 -7.35 10.36 8.57
CA LYS A 49 -8.74 10.78 8.49
C LYS A 49 -9.02 11.49 7.18
N GLU A 50 -8.13 12.39 6.74
CA GLU A 50 -8.26 13.01 5.41
C GLU A 50 -8.21 11.93 4.32
N ILE A 51 -7.28 10.97 4.41
CA ILE A 51 -7.22 9.85 3.47
C ILE A 51 -8.58 9.14 3.39
N TRP A 52 -9.18 8.82 4.53
CA TRP A 52 -10.46 8.13 4.60
C TRP A 52 -11.59 8.96 4.01
N ASP A 53 -11.71 10.23 4.41
CA ASP A 53 -12.71 11.16 3.90
C ASP A 53 -12.62 11.27 2.36
N ARG A 54 -11.40 11.38 1.82
CA ARG A 54 -11.18 11.38 0.36
C ARG A 54 -11.59 10.08 -0.30
N CYS A 55 -11.32 8.92 0.31
CA CYS A 55 -11.75 7.62 -0.23
C CYS A 55 -13.27 7.53 -0.33
N GLN A 56 -14.00 7.96 0.70
CA GLN A 56 -15.46 7.98 0.69
C GLN A 56 -16.00 8.90 -0.41
N GLU A 57 -15.48 10.13 -0.46
CA GLU A 57 -15.91 11.13 -1.46
C GLU A 57 -15.70 10.63 -2.89
N VAL A 58 -14.53 10.06 -3.21
CA VAL A 58 -14.27 9.61 -4.59
C VAL A 58 -15.11 8.41 -4.99
N ILE A 59 -15.37 7.48 -4.06
CA ILE A 59 -16.26 6.33 -4.32
C ILE A 59 -17.66 6.82 -4.64
N ASP A 60 -18.25 7.66 -3.78
CA ASP A 60 -19.60 8.16 -3.96
C ASP A 60 -19.74 8.96 -5.26
N GLU A 61 -18.78 9.84 -5.55
CA GLU A 61 -18.77 10.63 -6.78
C GLU A 61 -18.59 9.77 -8.04
N ALA A 62 -17.76 8.71 -8.01
CA ALA A 62 -17.54 7.84 -9.17
C ALA A 62 -18.78 6.99 -9.48
N VAL A 63 -19.43 6.45 -8.44
CA VAL A 63 -20.68 5.69 -8.58
C VAL A 63 -21.81 6.59 -9.11
N GLU A 64 -21.93 7.81 -8.58
CA GLU A 64 -22.90 8.80 -9.07
C GLU A 64 -22.65 9.17 -10.54
N LYS A 65 -21.40 9.46 -10.92
CA LYS A 65 -21.01 9.79 -12.30
C LYS A 65 -21.31 8.66 -13.28
N ALA A 66 -21.18 7.40 -12.86
CA ALA A 66 -21.54 6.24 -13.67
C ALA A 66 -23.06 6.04 -13.83
N GLY A 67 -23.88 6.81 -13.09
CA GLY A 67 -25.32 6.58 -12.99
C GLY A 67 -25.68 5.19 -12.45
N ALA A 68 -24.77 4.61 -11.66
CA ALA A 68 -24.90 3.26 -11.12
C ALA A 68 -25.53 3.29 -9.73
N SER A 69 -26.24 2.21 -9.40
CA SER A 69 -26.64 1.91 -8.03
C SER A 69 -25.80 0.77 -7.48
N LYS A 70 -25.84 0.53 -6.17
CA LYS A 70 -25.18 -0.63 -5.56
C LYS A 70 -25.56 -1.97 -6.20
N ASP A 71 -26.78 -2.10 -6.72
CA ASP A 71 -27.27 -3.34 -7.36
C ASP A 71 -26.65 -3.56 -8.75
N ASP A 72 -26.04 -2.52 -9.32
CA ASP A 72 -25.23 -2.60 -10.54
C ASP A 72 -23.75 -2.94 -10.25
N ILE A 73 -23.30 -2.91 -8.99
CA ILE A 73 -21.90 -3.15 -8.60
C ILE A 73 -21.71 -4.60 -8.16
N ALA A 74 -20.76 -5.29 -8.80
CA ALA A 74 -20.41 -6.67 -8.49
C ALA A 74 -19.54 -6.77 -7.23
N ALA A 75 -18.52 -5.93 -7.14
CA ALA A 75 -17.59 -5.86 -6.01
C ALA A 75 -16.81 -4.55 -5.99
N LEU A 76 -16.21 -4.26 -4.83
CA LEU A 76 -15.17 -3.28 -4.62
C LEU A 76 -13.81 -3.97 -4.52
N GLY A 77 -12.83 -3.51 -5.30
CA GLY A 77 -11.41 -3.83 -5.13
C GLY A 77 -10.66 -2.64 -4.54
N ILE A 78 -9.64 -2.90 -3.73
CA ILE A 78 -8.80 -1.89 -3.09
C ILE A 78 -7.37 -2.05 -3.58
N THR A 79 -6.72 -0.94 -3.87
CA THR A 79 -5.29 -0.85 -4.09
C THR A 79 -4.75 0.41 -3.44
N ASN A 80 -3.51 0.37 -2.99
CA ASN A 80 -2.97 1.42 -2.15
C ASN A 80 -1.47 1.65 -2.30
N GLN A 81 -1.02 2.85 -1.93
CA GLN A 81 0.39 3.09 -1.66
C GLN A 81 0.88 2.11 -0.59
N ARG A 82 1.90 1.35 -0.96
CA ARG A 82 2.49 0.33 -0.09
C ARG A 82 3.35 0.98 1.00
N GLU A 83 3.74 0.16 1.97
CA GLU A 83 4.61 0.48 3.11
C GLU A 83 4.14 1.55 4.11
N THR A 84 3.37 2.56 3.70
CA THR A 84 2.82 3.61 4.56
C THR A 84 2.10 2.98 5.75
N ALA A 85 2.45 3.43 6.96
CA ALA A 85 2.05 2.79 8.21
C ALA A 85 1.07 3.65 9.00
N VAL A 86 -0.08 3.07 9.36
CA VAL A 86 -1.10 3.68 10.23
C VAL A 86 -1.19 2.86 11.52
N VAL A 87 -1.25 3.55 12.67
CA VAL A 87 -1.51 2.94 13.97
C VAL A 87 -2.67 3.68 14.61
N TRP A 88 -3.70 2.94 15.02
CA TRP A 88 -4.90 3.50 15.62
C TRP A 88 -5.40 2.67 16.79
N ASP A 89 -6.19 3.30 17.65
CA ASP A 89 -6.84 2.65 18.77
C ASP A 89 -8.09 1.91 18.27
N ARG A 90 -8.12 0.59 18.43
CA ARG A 90 -9.18 -0.26 17.88
C ARG A 90 -10.55 0.00 18.51
N ASN A 91 -10.56 0.58 19.72
CA ASN A 91 -11.78 0.82 20.48
C ASN A 91 -12.43 2.16 20.13
N THR A 92 -11.63 3.15 19.69
CA THR A 92 -12.13 4.48 19.33
C THR A 92 -12.10 4.76 17.83
N GLY A 93 -11.29 4.01 17.06
CA GLY A 93 -11.01 4.27 15.65
C GLY A 93 -10.04 5.43 15.41
N GLU A 94 -9.49 6.01 16.47
CA GLU A 94 -8.67 7.21 16.38
C GLU A 94 -7.20 6.85 16.10
N PRO A 95 -6.58 7.40 15.04
CA PRO A 95 -5.14 7.29 14.82
C PRO A 95 -4.38 7.91 15.99
N VAL A 96 -3.30 7.25 16.43
CA VAL A 96 -2.47 7.78 17.53
C VAL A 96 -1.58 8.95 17.08
N MET A 97 -1.36 9.05 15.78
CA MET A 97 -0.71 10.16 15.06
C MET A 97 -0.99 10.03 13.56
N ASN A 98 -0.39 10.91 12.76
CA ASN A 98 -0.40 10.80 11.30
C ASN A 98 0.18 9.47 10.79
N ALA A 99 -0.23 9.05 9.60
CA ALA A 99 0.42 7.95 8.90
C ALA A 99 1.86 8.33 8.54
N ILE A 100 2.81 7.43 8.75
CA ILE A 100 4.19 7.63 8.31
C ILE A 100 4.33 7.04 6.91
N VAL A 101 4.62 7.90 5.95
CA VAL A 101 4.62 7.55 4.52
C VAL A 101 5.87 6.76 4.15
N TRP A 102 5.79 5.94 3.09
CA TRP A 102 6.91 5.15 2.57
C TRP A 102 8.17 5.98 2.24
N GLN A 103 7.99 7.23 1.82
CA GLN A 103 9.09 8.18 1.50
C GLN A 103 9.85 8.68 2.73
N ASP A 104 9.27 8.50 3.92
CA ASP A 104 9.82 9.01 5.17
C ASP A 104 11.11 8.28 5.57
N THR A 105 12.13 9.07 5.93
CA THR A 105 13.47 8.58 6.30
C THR A 105 13.77 8.69 7.79
N ARG A 106 12.78 8.96 8.66
CA ARG A 106 13.00 9.19 10.11
C ARG A 106 13.51 7.99 10.88
N THR A 107 13.39 6.81 10.29
CA THR A 107 13.76 5.52 10.89
C THR A 107 15.20 5.11 10.56
N ASP A 108 16.01 6.01 9.99
CA ASP A 108 17.41 5.76 9.63
C ASP A 108 18.25 5.20 10.79
N LYS A 109 18.18 5.83 11.96
CA LYS A 109 18.90 5.38 13.16
C LYS A 109 18.42 4.04 13.68
N LEU A 110 17.11 3.77 13.56
CA LEU A 110 16.54 2.48 13.96
C LEU A 110 16.96 1.38 12.98
N VAL A 111 17.07 1.69 11.68
CA VAL A 111 17.62 0.79 10.68
C VAL A 111 19.09 0.48 10.97
N ASP A 112 19.89 1.48 11.34
CA ASP A 112 21.28 1.28 11.77
C ASP A 112 21.37 0.39 13.02
N GLU A 113 20.50 0.60 14.02
CA GLU A 113 20.41 -0.24 15.22
C GLU A 113 20.05 -1.70 14.88
N LEU A 114 19.01 -1.91 14.07
CA LEU A 114 18.55 -3.25 13.69
C LEU A 114 19.59 -4.01 12.84
N SER A 115 20.39 -3.28 12.06
CA SER A 115 21.44 -3.85 11.20
C SER A 115 22.77 -4.06 11.92
N ALA A 116 22.95 -3.55 13.15
CA ALA A 116 24.18 -3.71 13.93
C ALA A 116 24.54 -5.18 14.19
N ASP A 117 23.53 -6.05 14.28
CA ASP A 117 23.67 -7.49 14.36
C ASP A 117 23.04 -8.13 13.10
N GLY A 118 23.82 -8.85 12.30
CA GLY A 118 23.37 -9.49 11.06
C GLY A 118 23.36 -8.62 9.80
N GLY A 119 23.66 -7.33 9.89
CA GLY A 119 23.80 -6.42 8.74
C GLY A 119 22.47 -6.01 8.09
N GLN A 120 22.54 -5.25 6.99
CA GLN A 120 21.35 -4.74 6.29
C GLN A 120 20.43 -5.85 5.77
N ASN A 121 20.97 -7.03 5.44
CA ASN A 121 20.20 -8.14 4.88
C ASN A 121 19.77 -9.18 5.93
N ARG A 122 19.84 -8.83 7.23
CA ARG A 122 19.57 -9.75 8.35
C ARG A 122 18.30 -10.60 8.19
N PHE A 123 17.23 -10.00 7.66
CA PHE A 123 15.92 -10.66 7.50
C PHE A 123 15.60 -11.07 6.07
N GLN A 124 16.46 -10.74 5.10
CA GLN A 124 16.16 -10.81 3.67
C GLN A 124 15.77 -12.22 3.20
N SER A 125 16.37 -13.26 3.78
CA SER A 125 16.06 -14.66 3.44
C SER A 125 14.64 -15.09 3.83
N LYS A 126 14.03 -14.45 4.83
CA LYS A 126 12.64 -14.71 5.26
C LYS A 126 11.65 -13.78 4.57
N VAL A 127 11.98 -12.48 4.50
CA VAL A 127 11.01 -11.43 4.11
C VAL A 127 11.26 -10.86 2.72
N GLY A 128 12.37 -11.20 2.07
CA GLY A 128 12.74 -10.72 0.73
C GLY A 128 13.23 -9.27 0.65
N LEU A 129 13.30 -8.58 1.80
CA LEU A 129 13.60 -7.16 1.90
C LEU A 129 14.86 -6.89 2.74
N PRO A 130 15.68 -5.88 2.37
CA PRO A 130 16.72 -5.36 3.24
C PRO A 130 16.11 -4.49 4.37
N LEU A 131 16.88 -4.23 5.41
CA LEU A 131 16.58 -3.16 6.38
C LEU A 131 16.75 -1.81 5.70
N ALA A 132 15.66 -1.06 5.63
CA ALA A 132 15.61 0.28 5.05
C ALA A 132 14.49 1.09 5.70
N THR A 133 14.55 2.42 5.56
CA THR A 133 13.51 3.32 6.07
C THR A 133 12.19 3.22 5.30
N TYR A 134 12.24 2.57 4.13
CA TYR A 134 11.12 2.44 3.20
C TYR A 134 9.95 1.65 3.81
N PHE A 135 10.24 0.55 4.51
CA PHE A 135 9.24 -0.45 4.91
C PHE A 135 8.53 -0.14 6.24
N SER A 136 7.40 -0.80 6.48
CA SER A 136 6.48 -0.45 7.58
C SER A 136 7.01 -0.73 8.98
N ALA A 137 7.68 -1.86 9.23
CA ALA A 137 8.00 -2.29 10.59
C ALA A 137 8.85 -1.28 11.39
N PRO A 138 9.93 -0.68 10.84
CA PRO A 138 10.64 0.40 11.52
C PRO A 138 9.75 1.61 11.82
N LYS A 139 8.78 1.92 10.95
CA LYS A 139 7.84 3.05 11.15
C LYS A 139 6.89 2.76 12.32
N VAL A 140 6.33 1.55 12.38
CA VAL A 140 5.48 1.12 13.52
C VAL A 140 6.27 1.16 14.82
N ARG A 141 7.49 0.61 14.82
CA ARG A 141 8.37 0.67 15.99
C ARG A 141 8.66 2.10 16.43
N TRP A 142 8.92 3.00 15.48
CA TRP A 142 9.13 4.41 15.76
C TRP A 142 7.92 5.05 16.43
N ILE A 143 6.69 4.79 15.95
CA ILE A 143 5.44 5.29 16.55
C ILE A 143 5.35 4.84 18.01
N LEU A 144 5.55 3.55 18.27
CA LEU A 144 5.45 2.99 19.61
C LEU A 144 6.49 3.56 20.60
N ASP A 145 7.65 3.96 20.10
CA ASP A 145 8.73 4.54 20.92
C ASP A 145 8.61 6.06 21.13
N ASN A 146 7.87 6.77 20.28
CA ASN A 146 7.85 8.24 20.26
C ASN A 146 6.48 8.85 20.57
N VAL A 147 5.38 8.10 20.47
CA VAL A 147 4.04 8.58 20.84
C VAL A 147 3.74 8.19 22.28
N ASP A 148 3.47 9.19 23.12
CA ASP A 148 3.22 9.01 24.55
C ASP A 148 2.11 7.97 24.80
N GLY A 149 2.44 6.93 25.57
CA GLY A 149 1.51 5.85 25.92
C GLY A 149 1.22 4.82 24.82
N ALA A 150 1.74 5.00 23.58
CA ALA A 150 1.46 4.09 22.48
C ALA A 150 2.00 2.67 22.73
N ARG A 151 3.23 2.55 23.25
CA ARG A 151 3.80 1.26 23.66
C ARG A 151 2.89 0.48 24.61
N GLU A 152 2.48 1.10 25.71
CA GLU A 152 1.66 0.44 26.73
C GLU A 152 0.31 -0.02 26.17
N LYS A 153 -0.37 0.85 25.40
CA LYS A 153 -1.63 0.49 24.74
C LYS A 153 -1.46 -0.65 23.71
N ALA A 154 -0.36 -0.68 22.97
CA ALA A 154 -0.06 -1.75 22.02
C ALA A 154 0.15 -3.10 22.74
N GLU A 155 0.91 -3.12 23.83
CA GLU A 155 1.11 -4.34 24.64
C GLU A 155 -0.20 -4.82 25.29
N ASN A 156 -1.12 -3.90 25.61
CA ASN A 156 -2.46 -4.23 26.10
C ASN A 156 -3.43 -4.70 25.00
N GLY A 157 -3.03 -4.61 23.72
CA GLY A 157 -3.86 -5.01 22.58
C GLY A 157 -4.92 -3.98 22.15
N ASP A 158 -4.79 -2.74 22.63
CA ASP A 158 -5.70 -1.63 22.30
C ASP A 158 -5.33 -0.93 20.99
N LEU A 159 -4.05 -0.98 20.58
CA LEU A 159 -3.62 -0.45 19.29
C LEU A 159 -3.51 -1.56 18.25
N ILE A 160 -3.89 -1.22 17.02
CA ILE A 160 -3.68 -2.05 15.84
C ILE A 160 -2.93 -1.26 14.76
N PHE A 161 -2.21 -1.99 13.93
CA PHE A 161 -1.44 -1.50 12.80
C PHE A 161 -2.10 -1.95 11.49
N GLY A 162 -1.94 -1.14 10.46
CA GLY A 162 -2.30 -1.49 9.10
C GLY A 162 -1.50 -0.67 8.10
N ASN A 163 -1.30 -1.25 6.92
CA ASN A 163 -1.08 -0.45 5.73
C ASN A 163 -2.38 0.24 5.32
N ILE A 164 -2.34 1.03 4.24
CA ILE A 164 -3.50 1.83 3.83
C ILE A 164 -4.69 0.95 3.40
N ASP A 165 -4.45 -0.19 2.75
CA ASP A 165 -5.46 -1.21 2.46
C ASP A 165 -6.24 -1.60 3.72
N THR A 166 -5.51 -1.95 4.79
CA THR A 166 -6.08 -2.36 6.07
C THR A 166 -6.89 -1.22 6.70
N TRP A 167 -6.40 0.02 6.62
CA TRP A 167 -7.10 1.19 7.13
C TRP A 167 -8.41 1.44 6.36
N CYS A 168 -8.38 1.37 5.03
CA CYS A 168 -9.57 1.50 4.18
C CYS A 168 -10.56 0.35 4.43
N LEU A 169 -10.09 -0.90 4.50
CA LEU A 169 -10.91 -2.08 4.79
C LEU A 169 -11.59 -1.97 6.15
N TRP A 170 -10.84 -1.62 7.19
CA TRP A 170 -11.36 -1.47 8.55
C TRP A 170 -12.49 -0.45 8.60
N ASN A 171 -12.32 0.73 7.98
CA ASN A 171 -13.34 1.76 7.93
C ASN A 171 -14.55 1.37 7.05
N LEU A 172 -14.31 0.82 5.85
CA LEU A 172 -15.36 0.39 4.92
C LEU A 172 -16.27 -0.68 5.54
N THR A 173 -15.73 -1.52 6.42
CA THR A 173 -16.43 -2.66 7.01
C THR A 173 -17.02 -2.37 8.39
N GLY A 174 -16.99 -1.11 8.85
CA GLY A 174 -17.72 -0.65 10.03
C GLY A 174 -16.86 -0.07 11.15
N GLY A 175 -15.55 -0.02 11.01
CA GLY A 175 -14.65 0.59 11.98
C GLY A 175 -14.79 -0.01 13.38
N THR A 176 -15.11 0.82 14.39
CA THR A 176 -15.34 0.35 15.76
C THR A 176 -16.55 -0.58 15.88
N ASP A 177 -17.45 -0.57 14.90
CA ASP A 177 -18.67 -1.37 14.85
C ASP A 177 -18.49 -2.66 14.03
N GLY A 178 -17.36 -3.35 14.22
CA GLY A 178 -17.05 -4.64 13.58
C GLY A 178 -16.20 -4.57 12.32
N GLY A 179 -15.41 -3.50 12.17
CA GLY A 179 -14.42 -3.35 11.11
C GLY A 179 -13.43 -4.51 11.07
N LEU A 180 -13.21 -5.04 9.87
CA LEU A 180 -12.28 -6.13 9.60
C LEU A 180 -10.84 -5.60 9.66
N HIS A 181 -10.02 -6.23 10.49
CA HIS A 181 -8.60 -5.92 10.62
C HIS A 181 -7.79 -6.95 9.80
N ILE A 182 -7.70 -6.69 8.50
CA ILE A 182 -7.16 -7.62 7.49
C ILE A 182 -6.28 -6.88 6.48
N THR A 183 -5.35 -7.61 5.86
CA THR A 183 -4.49 -7.13 4.76
C THR A 183 -4.26 -8.27 3.78
N ASP A 184 -3.95 -7.98 2.52
CA ASP A 184 -3.53 -9.02 1.59
C ASP A 184 -2.04 -9.42 1.71
N VAL A 185 -1.69 -10.56 1.12
CA VAL A 185 -0.30 -11.06 1.06
C VAL A 185 0.68 -10.09 0.39
N THR A 186 0.24 -9.28 -0.56
CA THR A 186 1.14 -8.34 -1.26
C THR A 186 1.53 -7.20 -0.35
N ASN A 187 0.57 -6.53 0.31
CA ASN A 187 0.82 -5.50 1.30
C ASN A 187 1.58 -6.04 2.51
N ALA A 188 1.18 -7.20 3.05
CA ALA A 188 1.89 -7.85 4.16
C ALA A 188 3.37 -8.12 3.85
N SER A 189 3.69 -8.52 2.61
CA SER A 189 5.08 -8.75 2.18
C SER A 189 5.96 -7.49 2.20
N ARG A 190 5.35 -6.29 2.28
CA ARG A 190 6.04 -4.99 2.29
C ARG A 190 6.33 -4.46 3.69
N THR A 191 5.86 -5.15 4.71
CA THR A 191 6.00 -4.69 6.10
C THR A 191 7.37 -4.99 6.70
N MET A 192 8.13 -5.95 6.14
CA MET A 192 9.25 -6.67 6.77
C MET A 192 8.85 -7.65 7.90
N LEU A 193 7.56 -7.93 8.11
CA LEU A 193 7.10 -8.81 9.19
C LEU A 193 6.59 -10.16 8.68
N MET A 194 6.30 -10.31 7.39
CA MET A 194 5.77 -11.54 6.82
C MET A 194 6.87 -12.45 6.30
N ASP A 195 6.86 -13.71 6.72
CA ASP A 195 7.66 -14.79 6.12
C ASP A 195 7.07 -15.13 4.73
N LEU A 196 7.86 -14.96 3.67
CA LEU A 196 7.43 -15.15 2.29
C LEU A 196 7.10 -16.60 1.95
N GLN A 197 7.69 -17.58 2.65
CA GLN A 197 7.42 -19.00 2.40
C GLN A 197 6.14 -19.44 3.10
N LYS A 198 5.90 -18.95 4.32
CA LYS A 198 4.73 -19.32 5.12
C LYS A 198 3.51 -18.45 4.84
N LEU A 199 3.71 -17.26 4.25
CA LEU A 199 2.68 -16.23 4.09
C LEU A 199 1.98 -15.87 5.41
N ALA A 200 2.79 -15.78 6.46
CA ALA A 200 2.33 -15.51 7.83
C ALA A 200 3.32 -14.58 8.52
N TRP A 201 2.86 -13.86 9.55
CA TRP A 201 3.72 -13.03 10.38
C TRP A 201 4.80 -13.85 11.07
N ASP A 202 6.05 -13.40 10.99
CA ASP A 202 7.19 -14.01 11.66
C ASP A 202 7.35 -13.42 13.06
N GLU A 203 7.00 -14.19 14.08
CA GLU A 203 7.03 -13.78 15.49
C GLU A 203 8.44 -13.36 15.95
N GLU A 204 9.50 -14.01 15.44
CA GLU A 204 10.87 -13.69 15.84
C GLU A 204 11.29 -12.34 15.28
N ILE A 205 10.97 -12.05 14.01
CA ILE A 205 11.25 -10.75 13.40
C ILE A 205 10.41 -9.66 14.08
N ALA A 206 9.10 -9.87 14.27
CA ALA A 206 8.23 -8.92 14.95
C ALA A 206 8.73 -8.60 16.36
N LYS A 207 9.13 -9.63 17.13
CA LYS A 207 9.74 -9.45 18.46
C LYS A 207 11.08 -8.70 18.40
N THR A 208 11.92 -9.00 17.41
CA THR A 208 13.25 -8.35 17.27
C THR A 208 13.11 -6.88 16.94
N ILE A 209 12.19 -6.51 16.05
CA ILE A 209 11.87 -5.11 15.75
C ILE A 209 11.08 -4.48 16.92
N GLY A 210 10.38 -5.31 17.69
CA GLY A 210 9.56 -4.93 18.84
C GLY A 210 8.22 -4.33 18.43
N VAL A 211 7.52 -5.04 17.54
CA VAL A 211 6.11 -4.83 17.19
C VAL A 211 5.31 -5.99 17.79
N PRO A 212 4.35 -5.72 18.70
CA PRO A 212 3.50 -6.78 19.25
C PRO A 212 2.66 -7.46 18.18
N MET A 213 2.59 -8.79 18.21
CA MET A 213 1.80 -9.59 17.26
C MET A 213 0.31 -9.25 17.31
N SER A 214 -0.20 -8.79 18.46
CA SER A 214 -1.58 -8.34 18.66
C SER A 214 -1.99 -7.15 17.77
N MET A 215 -1.01 -6.39 17.27
CA MET A 215 -1.26 -5.24 16.39
C MET A 215 -1.47 -5.65 14.93
N LEU A 216 -1.07 -6.86 14.53
CA LEU A 216 -0.95 -7.21 13.11
C LEU A 216 -2.30 -7.71 12.55
N PRO A 217 -2.70 -7.25 11.35
CA PRO A 217 -3.95 -7.70 10.71
C PRO A 217 -3.87 -9.17 10.30
N GLU A 218 -5.02 -9.83 10.13
CA GLU A 218 -5.04 -11.15 9.50
C GLU A 218 -4.63 -11.03 8.02
N ILE A 219 -3.70 -11.88 7.57
CA ILE A 219 -3.26 -11.93 6.16
C ILE A 219 -4.24 -12.79 5.36
N LYS A 220 -4.77 -12.22 4.28
CA LYS A 220 -5.70 -12.86 3.33
C LYS A 220 -5.11 -12.97 1.93
N ALA A 221 -5.73 -13.78 1.07
CA ALA A 221 -5.41 -13.76 -0.35
C ALA A 221 -5.79 -12.40 -0.96
N SER A 222 -5.17 -12.04 -2.08
CA SER A 222 -5.42 -10.78 -2.79
C SER A 222 -6.77 -10.74 -3.52
N SER A 223 -7.41 -11.90 -3.71
CA SER A 223 -8.74 -12.01 -4.28
C SER A 223 -9.53 -13.12 -3.60
N GLU A 224 -10.36 -12.72 -2.65
CA GLU A 224 -11.39 -13.51 -1.95
C GLU A 224 -12.45 -12.52 -1.41
N VAL A 225 -13.64 -12.99 -1.05
CA VAL A 225 -14.65 -12.10 -0.43
C VAL A 225 -14.29 -11.89 1.04
N TYR A 226 -13.86 -10.67 1.38
CA TYR A 226 -13.46 -10.32 2.74
C TYR A 226 -14.66 -9.99 3.63
N GLY A 227 -15.60 -9.22 3.09
CA GLY A 227 -16.72 -8.66 3.82
C GLY A 227 -17.58 -7.74 2.96
N GLU A 228 -18.48 -7.00 3.58
CA GLU A 228 -19.38 -6.07 2.91
C GLU A 228 -19.16 -4.64 3.40
N VAL A 229 -19.27 -3.69 2.47
CA VAL A 229 -19.25 -2.26 2.80
C VAL A 229 -20.45 -1.90 3.69
N LYS A 230 -20.20 -1.16 4.79
CA LYS A 230 -21.21 -0.80 5.80
C LYS A 230 -21.77 0.61 5.69
N SER A 231 -21.17 1.48 4.89
CA SER A 231 -21.60 2.87 4.75
C SER A 231 -21.39 3.42 3.32
N GLY A 232 -22.05 4.53 3.01
CA GLY A 232 -21.93 5.19 1.70
C GLY A 232 -22.73 4.53 0.57
N SER A 233 -22.49 4.97 -0.66
CA SER A 233 -23.21 4.53 -1.87
C SER A 233 -23.12 3.04 -2.15
N LEU A 234 -22.08 2.36 -1.64
CA LEU A 234 -21.82 0.94 -1.84
C LEU A 234 -22.31 0.04 -0.69
N THR A 235 -23.14 0.54 0.24
CA THR A 235 -23.60 -0.26 1.39
C THR A 235 -24.21 -1.62 0.99
N GLY A 236 -23.57 -2.71 1.44
CA GLY A 236 -23.91 -4.11 1.12
C GLY A 236 -23.16 -4.71 -0.07
N VAL A 237 -22.33 -3.94 -0.77
CA VAL A 237 -21.45 -4.46 -1.83
C VAL A 237 -20.28 -5.21 -1.20
N GLN A 238 -19.90 -6.33 -1.80
CA GLN A 238 -18.77 -7.14 -1.35
C GLN A 238 -17.44 -6.44 -1.65
N ILE A 239 -16.52 -6.49 -0.69
CA ILE A 239 -15.11 -6.15 -0.91
C ILE A 239 -14.39 -7.46 -1.22
N ALA A 240 -13.80 -7.56 -2.41
CA ALA A 240 -13.35 -8.85 -2.96
C ALA A 240 -11.98 -8.82 -3.65
N GLY A 241 -11.23 -7.73 -3.50
CA GLY A 241 -9.87 -7.60 -4.01
C GLY A 241 -9.06 -6.62 -3.18
N ASP A 242 -7.82 -6.96 -2.90
CA ASP A 242 -6.85 -6.13 -2.20
C ASP A 242 -5.44 -6.44 -2.71
N LEU A 243 -4.74 -5.43 -3.23
CA LEU A 243 -3.40 -5.53 -3.79
C LEU A 243 -2.63 -4.24 -3.55
N GLY A 244 -1.36 -4.31 -3.19
CA GLY A 244 -0.48 -3.15 -3.22
C GLY A 244 -0.37 -2.57 -4.64
N ASP A 245 -0.29 -1.24 -4.78
CA ASP A 245 -0.37 -0.52 -6.07
C ASP A 245 0.47 -1.09 -7.21
N GLN A 246 1.73 -1.42 -6.96
CA GLN A 246 2.61 -1.94 -8.00
C GLN A 246 2.25 -3.37 -8.40
N GLN A 247 1.76 -4.18 -7.45
CA GLN A 247 1.24 -5.52 -7.70
C GLN A 247 -0.10 -5.45 -8.45
N ALA A 248 -1.00 -4.54 -8.07
CA ALA A 248 -2.25 -4.27 -8.79
C ALA A 248 -1.98 -3.82 -10.23
N ALA A 249 -1.01 -2.93 -10.46
CA ALA A 249 -0.58 -2.54 -11.80
C ALA A 249 -0.01 -3.71 -12.61
N THR A 250 0.69 -4.64 -11.96
CA THR A 250 1.20 -5.87 -12.60
C THR A 250 0.07 -6.80 -12.99
N PHE A 251 -0.90 -6.98 -12.10
CA PHE A 251 -2.10 -7.76 -12.37
C PHE A 251 -2.95 -7.14 -13.50
N GLY A 252 -3.13 -5.81 -13.49
CA GLY A 252 -3.87 -5.07 -14.51
C GLY A 252 -3.21 -5.05 -15.89
N GLN A 253 -1.90 -5.29 -15.97
CA GLN A 253 -1.16 -5.50 -17.22
C GLN A 253 -1.24 -6.96 -17.71
N ALA A 254 -1.98 -7.83 -17.00
CA ALA A 254 -2.08 -9.25 -17.28
C ALA A 254 -0.73 -9.98 -17.30
N CYS A 255 0.23 -9.54 -16.47
CA CYS A 255 1.53 -10.19 -16.30
C CYS A 255 1.40 -11.48 -15.47
N PHE A 256 0.73 -12.48 -16.03
CA PHE A 256 0.38 -13.72 -15.32
C PHE A 256 1.42 -14.83 -15.51
N ASP A 257 2.20 -14.78 -16.59
CA ASP A 257 3.17 -15.82 -16.92
C ASP A 257 4.54 -15.51 -16.31
N THR A 258 5.33 -16.57 -16.07
CA THR A 258 6.72 -16.42 -15.62
C THR A 258 7.50 -15.56 -16.62
N GLY A 259 8.19 -14.54 -16.13
CA GLY A 259 8.99 -13.67 -16.97
C GLY A 259 8.24 -12.45 -17.52
N ASP A 260 6.92 -12.39 -17.37
CA ASP A 260 6.17 -11.16 -17.64
C ASP A 260 6.63 -10.07 -16.67
N ALA A 261 6.85 -8.88 -17.21
CA ALA A 261 7.26 -7.74 -16.43
C ALA A 261 6.51 -6.48 -16.85
N LYS A 262 6.28 -5.62 -15.88
CA LYS A 262 5.82 -4.25 -16.11
C LYS A 262 6.81 -3.29 -15.51
N ASN A 263 6.87 -2.08 -16.07
CA ASN A 263 7.55 -0.95 -15.46
C ASN A 263 6.58 0.24 -15.39
N THR A 264 6.29 0.73 -14.18
CA THR A 264 5.43 1.89 -13.99
C THR A 264 6.27 3.16 -13.99
N TYR A 265 5.96 4.10 -14.90
CA TYR A 265 6.66 5.38 -14.99
C TYR A 265 5.90 6.48 -14.24
N GLY A 266 6.39 6.88 -13.07
CA GLY A 266 5.86 7.98 -12.26
C GLY A 266 6.97 8.86 -11.69
N THR A 267 6.79 9.39 -10.48
CA THR A 267 7.85 10.11 -9.74
C THR A 267 9.11 9.24 -9.61
N GLY A 268 8.93 7.98 -9.22
CA GLY A 268 9.89 6.88 -9.36
C GLY A 268 9.48 5.90 -10.46
N ASN A 269 10.35 4.93 -10.74
CA ASN A 269 10.01 3.77 -11.58
C ASN A 269 10.02 2.50 -10.73
N PHE A 270 9.03 1.66 -10.94
CA PHE A 270 8.91 0.37 -10.25
C PHE A 270 8.71 -0.72 -11.28
N MET A 271 9.70 -1.58 -11.40
CA MET A 271 9.70 -2.71 -12.29
C MET A 271 9.43 -3.98 -11.49
N LEU A 272 8.39 -4.72 -11.86
CA LEU A 272 8.06 -6.01 -11.26
C LEU A 272 8.14 -7.08 -12.34
N LEU A 273 8.77 -8.20 -12.01
CA LEU A 273 8.93 -9.38 -12.85
C LEU A 273 8.26 -10.56 -12.15
N ASN A 274 7.26 -11.18 -12.79
CA ASN A 274 6.57 -12.36 -12.27
C ASN A 274 7.54 -13.57 -12.26
N THR A 275 7.73 -14.19 -11.09
CA THR A 275 8.57 -15.38 -10.89
C THR A 275 7.75 -16.64 -10.58
N SER A 276 6.45 -16.58 -10.85
CA SER A 276 5.47 -17.65 -10.58
C SER A 276 5.53 -18.12 -9.13
N THR A 277 5.47 -19.41 -8.84
CA THR A 277 5.37 -19.92 -7.47
C THR A 277 6.71 -19.99 -6.74
N GLU A 278 7.80 -19.47 -7.32
CA GLU A 278 9.13 -19.46 -6.71
C GLU A 278 9.49 -18.05 -6.21
N ALA A 279 9.72 -17.94 -4.90
CA ALA A 279 10.29 -16.75 -4.29
C ALA A 279 11.79 -16.65 -4.59
N VAL A 280 12.15 -16.07 -5.73
CA VAL A 280 13.54 -15.95 -6.17
C VAL A 280 14.28 -14.88 -5.36
N GLU A 281 15.32 -15.28 -4.61
CA GLU A 281 16.20 -14.35 -3.89
C GLU A 281 17.13 -13.60 -4.85
N SER A 282 17.17 -12.27 -4.77
CA SER A 282 18.03 -11.46 -5.62
C SER A 282 19.50 -11.54 -5.22
N LYS A 283 20.38 -11.72 -6.22
CA LYS A 283 21.84 -11.57 -6.07
C LYS A 283 22.37 -10.20 -6.51
N SER A 284 21.47 -9.30 -6.91
CA SER A 284 21.80 -7.99 -7.49
C SER A 284 21.15 -6.82 -6.73
N GLY A 285 20.65 -7.06 -5.52
CA GLY A 285 20.04 -6.03 -4.68
C GLY A 285 18.59 -5.67 -5.04
N LEU A 286 17.89 -6.50 -5.82
CA LEU A 286 16.44 -6.39 -6.02
C LEU A 286 15.69 -6.94 -4.79
N LEU A 287 14.42 -6.58 -4.68
CA LEU A 287 13.53 -7.10 -3.66
C LEU A 287 12.87 -8.40 -4.16
N THR A 288 12.67 -9.36 -3.25
CA THR A 288 11.78 -10.49 -3.48
C THR A 288 10.47 -10.21 -2.75
N THR A 289 9.32 -10.37 -3.41
CA THR A 289 8.02 -9.98 -2.86
C THR A 289 6.91 -10.90 -3.37
N VAL A 290 5.74 -10.87 -2.74
CA VAL A 290 4.55 -11.53 -3.29
C VAL A 290 3.97 -10.63 -4.39
N CYS A 291 3.66 -11.22 -5.54
CA CYS A 291 3.00 -10.55 -6.66
C CYS A 291 1.48 -10.54 -6.48
N TYR A 292 0.88 -11.68 -6.09
CA TYR A 292 -0.54 -11.82 -5.73
C TYR A 292 -0.82 -13.24 -5.23
N LYS A 293 -1.99 -13.44 -4.58
CA LYS A 293 -2.58 -14.76 -4.32
C LYS A 293 -4.07 -14.73 -4.63
N ILE A 294 -4.58 -15.71 -5.38
CA ILE A 294 -5.99 -15.77 -5.79
C ILE A 294 -6.69 -16.90 -5.01
N GLY A 295 -7.51 -16.56 -4.02
CA GLY A 295 -8.17 -17.51 -3.14
C GLY A 295 -7.20 -18.57 -2.59
N ASP A 296 -7.55 -19.84 -2.80
CA ASP A 296 -6.78 -20.99 -2.34
C ASP A 296 -5.61 -21.40 -3.27
N GLN A 297 -5.36 -20.66 -4.36
CA GLN A 297 -4.25 -20.97 -5.26
C GLN A 297 -2.90 -20.66 -4.59
N ASP A 298 -1.83 -21.28 -5.12
CA ASP A 298 -0.47 -20.96 -4.71
C ASP A 298 -0.17 -19.47 -4.96
N ALA A 299 0.60 -18.86 -4.06
CA ALA A 299 1.02 -17.48 -4.24
C ALA A 299 1.97 -17.36 -5.44
N VAL A 300 1.80 -16.26 -6.18
CA VAL A 300 2.74 -15.84 -7.22
C VAL A 300 3.67 -14.79 -6.63
N TYR A 301 4.96 -14.91 -6.89
CA TYR A 301 6.02 -14.04 -6.42
C TYR A 301 6.52 -13.13 -7.54
N ALA A 302 7.25 -12.09 -7.15
CA ALA A 302 7.93 -11.19 -8.05
C ALA A 302 9.30 -10.79 -7.55
N LEU A 303 10.17 -10.46 -8.50
CA LEU A 303 11.32 -9.61 -8.27
C LEU A 303 10.94 -8.15 -8.54
N GLU A 304 11.30 -7.26 -7.63
CA GLU A 304 11.01 -5.83 -7.75
C GLU A 304 12.28 -5.00 -7.73
N GLY A 305 12.40 -4.11 -8.73
CA GLY A 305 13.40 -3.07 -8.79
C GLY A 305 12.75 -1.69 -8.65
N SER A 306 13.26 -0.88 -7.71
CA SER A 306 12.77 0.47 -7.46
C SER A 306 13.83 1.49 -7.87
N ILE A 307 13.46 2.43 -8.74
CA ILE A 307 14.31 3.52 -9.20
C ILE A 307 13.73 4.81 -8.63
N ALA A 308 14.41 5.37 -7.63
CA ALA A 308 13.87 6.47 -6.82
C ALA A 308 13.58 7.76 -7.61
N ILE A 309 14.42 8.10 -8.60
CA ILE A 309 14.34 9.36 -9.34
C ILE A 309 14.22 9.09 -10.84
N THR A 310 13.03 9.34 -11.40
CA THR A 310 12.77 9.28 -12.85
C THR A 310 11.96 10.48 -13.30
N GLY A 311 10.63 10.45 -13.17
CA GLY A 311 9.78 11.63 -13.43
C GLY A 311 10.10 12.82 -12.51
N ALA A 312 10.56 12.54 -11.28
CA ALA A 312 11.02 13.58 -10.35
C ALA A 312 12.19 14.42 -10.90
N LEU A 313 13.04 13.86 -11.76
CA LEU A 313 14.11 14.62 -12.41
C LEU A 313 13.53 15.70 -13.34
N VAL A 314 12.51 15.35 -14.12
CA VAL A 314 11.82 16.29 -15.01
C VAL A 314 11.13 17.40 -14.20
N GLN A 315 10.48 17.04 -13.09
CA GLN A 315 9.91 18.03 -12.17
C GLN A 315 10.97 18.95 -11.57
N TRP A 316 12.12 18.42 -11.16
CA TRP A 316 13.23 19.21 -10.64
C TRP A 316 13.80 20.19 -11.69
N LEU A 317 13.92 19.78 -12.95
CA LEU A 317 14.31 20.68 -14.05
C LEU A 317 13.33 21.86 -14.20
N ARG A 318 12.03 21.60 -13.99
CA ARG A 318 10.96 22.61 -14.05
C ARG A 318 10.96 23.54 -12.85
N ASP A 319 10.97 22.99 -11.65
CA ASP A 319 10.66 23.76 -10.43
C ASP A 319 11.91 24.41 -9.83
N ASN A 320 13.05 23.72 -9.86
CA ASN A 320 14.29 24.16 -9.23
C ASN A 320 15.19 24.91 -10.23
N LEU A 321 15.47 24.31 -11.38
CA LEU A 321 16.33 24.94 -12.39
C LEU A 321 15.57 25.86 -13.34
N LYS A 322 14.24 25.72 -13.43
CA LYS A 322 13.37 26.49 -14.33
C LYS A 322 13.83 26.45 -15.79
N MET A 323 14.39 25.30 -16.21
CA MET A 323 14.85 25.05 -17.58
C MET A 323 13.70 24.72 -18.52
N ILE A 324 12.62 24.17 -17.98
CA ILE A 324 11.36 23.90 -18.67
C ILE A 324 10.23 24.53 -17.87
N LYS A 325 9.14 24.94 -18.52
CA LYS A 325 7.96 25.51 -17.86
C LYS A 325 6.92 24.46 -17.54
N ALA A 326 6.87 23.37 -18.31
CA ALA A 326 5.98 22.24 -18.10
C ALA A 326 6.70 20.93 -18.37
N ALA A 327 6.26 19.83 -17.73
CA ALA A 327 6.89 18.53 -17.88
C ALA A 327 6.94 18.02 -19.34
N PRO A 328 5.89 18.20 -20.19
CA PRO A 328 5.95 17.76 -21.59
C PRO A 328 7.02 18.45 -22.44
N GLU A 329 7.45 19.67 -22.08
CA GLU A 329 8.45 20.42 -22.85
C GLU A 329 9.81 19.70 -22.90
N VAL A 330 10.08 18.78 -21.96
CA VAL A 330 11.33 18.00 -21.95
C VAL A 330 11.47 17.12 -23.20
N GLU A 331 10.36 16.60 -23.73
CA GLU A 331 10.34 15.76 -24.94
C GLU A 331 10.67 16.59 -26.18
N GLU A 332 10.00 17.73 -26.34
CA GLU A 332 10.24 18.65 -27.46
C GLU A 332 11.70 19.13 -27.50
N LEU A 333 12.25 19.50 -26.35
CA LEU A 333 13.65 19.93 -26.23
C LEU A 333 14.62 18.80 -26.57
N ALA A 334 14.37 17.58 -26.09
CA ALA A 334 15.22 16.43 -26.40
C ALA A 334 15.19 16.07 -27.89
N GLN A 335 14.06 16.26 -28.57
CA GLN A 335 13.92 16.04 -30.02
C GLN A 335 14.59 17.13 -30.87
N SER A 336 14.95 18.27 -30.28
CA SER A 336 15.49 19.43 -31.02
C SER A 336 17.01 19.37 -31.29
N VAL A 337 17.72 18.36 -30.78
CA VAL A 337 19.19 18.23 -30.81
C VAL A 337 19.69 17.05 -31.61
#